data_AF-A0A423IHP8-F1
#
_entry.id   AF-A0A423IHP8-F1
#
_cell.length_a   1.000
_cell.length_b   1.000
_cell.length_c   1.000
_cell.angle_alpha   90.00
_cell.angle_beta   90.00
_cell.angle_gamma   90.00
#
_symmetry.space_group_name_H-M   'P 1'
#
loop_
_entity.id
_entity.type
_entity.pdbx_description
1 polymer ?
#
loop_
_entity_poly.entity_id
_entity_poly.type
_entity_poly.pdbx_seq_one_letter_code
_entity_poly.pdbx_strand_id
1 'polypeptide(L)'
;MDTLAQLRAGQLTGITRLDLACGLTEFPRDIFDLADSLEVLNLSGNALRSLPDDLHRLTRLRVLFCSDNLFTELPACLGQCAALTMIGFRSNAIETVPAAALPPLLRWLILTDNRIAELPTELGDRPNLQKLMLAGNRLQRLPRSLSQCHRLELIRIAANQFKELPEWLLALPSLTWLAYAGNPLETEADAAALEATPQIPWEQLHLEQQLGEGASGVIHRATWAQTGQPATQVAVKLYKGEMTSDGSPLHEMNACITAGLHPNLIRVEGRIVDHPEQQAGLVMQLIDPSYRNLAALPSLASCTRDVYTDDTRFSAGVAMRIAHGVASVARHLHQHGITHGDLYGHNILWNEDGDCLLGDFGAASFHATCDSPESRALQRIEVRAFGVLLGELLERIDSGLSDVAREELEVLQERCCHPEVLKRPGFGEILRELQDR
;
A
#
# COMPACT_ATOMS: atom_id res chain seq x y z
N MET A 1 27.89 -0.43 -16.39
CA MET A 1 27.84 -0.45 -17.86
C MET A 1 26.83 0.60 -18.29
N ASP A 2 27.12 1.34 -19.35
CA ASP A 2 26.24 2.41 -19.83
C ASP A 2 25.14 1.82 -20.74
N THR A 3 23.95 1.55 -20.18
CA THR A 3 22.79 1.00 -20.90
C THR A 3 22.37 1.90 -22.07
N LEU A 4 22.54 3.23 -21.96
CA LEU A 4 22.21 4.15 -23.03
C LEU A 4 23.19 4.00 -24.21
N ALA A 5 24.47 3.80 -23.93
CA ALA A 5 25.45 3.51 -24.97
C ALA A 5 25.16 2.17 -25.68
N GLN A 6 24.75 1.14 -24.93
CA GLN A 6 24.35 -0.16 -25.52
C GLN A 6 23.10 -0.03 -26.39
N LEU A 7 22.12 0.78 -25.97
CA LEU A 7 20.93 1.09 -26.76
C LEU A 7 21.32 1.75 -28.09
N ARG A 8 22.13 2.81 -28.05
CA ARG A 8 22.60 3.54 -29.23
C ARG A 8 23.46 2.69 -30.17
N ALA A 9 24.13 1.67 -29.63
CA ALA A 9 24.91 0.71 -30.41
C ALA A 9 24.05 -0.44 -30.99
N GLY A 10 22.73 -0.47 -30.76
CA GLY A 10 21.83 -1.52 -31.21
C GLY A 10 21.98 -2.87 -30.48
N GLN A 11 22.75 -2.89 -29.38
CA GLN A 11 23.09 -4.12 -28.66
C GLN A 11 21.94 -4.67 -27.81
N LEU A 12 20.88 -3.90 -27.65
CA LEU A 12 19.71 -4.24 -26.84
C LEU A 12 18.53 -4.79 -27.68
N THR A 13 18.75 -5.14 -28.94
CA THR A 13 17.70 -5.65 -29.82
C THR A 13 17.02 -6.89 -29.20
N GLY A 14 15.69 -6.88 -29.12
CA GLY A 14 14.89 -8.01 -28.62
C GLY A 14 14.63 -8.02 -27.11
N ILE A 15 15.16 -7.07 -26.33
CA ILE A 15 14.82 -6.99 -24.90
C ILE A 15 13.35 -6.64 -24.69
N THR A 16 12.78 -7.13 -23.58
CA THR A 16 11.40 -6.85 -23.18
C THR A 16 11.31 -5.79 -22.10
N ARG A 17 12.42 -5.51 -21.38
CA ARG A 17 12.50 -4.50 -20.34
C ARG A 17 13.72 -3.60 -20.54
N LEU A 18 13.50 -2.30 -20.55
CA LEU A 18 14.54 -1.27 -20.59
C LEU A 18 14.41 -0.33 -19.39
N ASP A 19 15.49 -0.20 -18.62
CA ASP A 19 15.63 0.76 -17.53
C ASP A 19 16.72 1.79 -17.89
N LEU A 20 16.38 3.08 -17.89
CA LEU A 20 17.33 4.18 -18.10
C LEU A 20 17.15 5.23 -17.01
N ALA A 21 18.21 5.46 -16.22
CA ALA A 21 18.30 6.49 -15.19
C ALA A 21 19.67 7.16 -15.28
N CYS A 22 19.89 7.92 -16.35
CA CYS A 22 21.19 8.49 -16.71
C CYS A 22 21.11 10.01 -16.97
N GLY A 23 20.20 10.70 -16.29
CA GLY A 23 20.02 12.15 -16.40
C GLY A 23 19.45 12.59 -17.74
N LEU A 24 18.56 11.80 -18.35
CA LEU A 24 17.92 12.12 -19.63
C LEU A 24 17.12 13.42 -19.52
N THR A 25 17.39 14.38 -20.41
CA THR A 25 16.58 15.60 -20.55
C THR A 25 15.54 15.49 -21.66
N GLU A 26 15.72 14.52 -22.56
CA GLU A 26 14.84 14.20 -23.68
C GLU A 26 14.70 12.68 -23.85
N PHE A 27 13.61 12.26 -24.48
CA PHE A 27 13.38 10.85 -24.80
C PHE A 27 14.37 10.36 -25.89
N PRO A 28 15.18 9.33 -25.62
CA PRO A 28 16.09 8.77 -26.63
C PRO A 28 15.31 8.11 -27.76
N ARG A 29 15.43 8.64 -28.98
CA ARG A 29 14.73 8.10 -30.17
C ARG A 29 15.14 6.66 -30.49
N ASP A 30 16.34 6.24 -30.09
CA ASP A 30 16.85 4.87 -30.24
C ASP A 30 15.97 3.81 -29.54
N ILE A 31 15.14 4.21 -28.55
CA ILE A 31 14.17 3.29 -27.91
C ILE A 31 13.18 2.73 -28.93
N PHE A 32 12.87 3.47 -30.01
CA PHE A 32 11.98 2.99 -31.06
C PHE A 32 12.53 1.81 -31.86
N ASP A 33 13.84 1.55 -31.81
CA ASP A 33 14.44 0.36 -32.43
C ASP A 33 14.05 -0.93 -31.69
N LEU A 34 13.47 -0.80 -30.48
CA LEU A 34 12.94 -1.91 -29.67
C LEU A 34 11.41 -2.10 -29.80
N ALA A 35 10.76 -1.40 -30.75
CA ALA A 35 9.31 -1.38 -30.89
C ALA A 35 8.64 -2.76 -31.00
N ASP A 36 9.37 -3.74 -31.53
CA ASP A 36 8.87 -5.11 -31.77
C ASP A 36 8.89 -6.00 -30.50
N SER A 37 9.65 -5.63 -29.46
CA SER A 37 9.86 -6.47 -28.28
C SER A 37 9.61 -5.79 -26.94
N LEU A 38 9.73 -4.46 -26.85
CA LEU A 38 9.72 -3.75 -25.57
C LEU A 38 8.34 -3.75 -24.92
N GLU A 39 8.22 -4.37 -23.74
CA GLU A 39 6.99 -4.43 -22.93
C GLU A 39 7.04 -3.51 -21.70
N VAL A 40 8.21 -3.31 -21.12
CA VAL A 40 8.41 -2.53 -19.90
C VAL A 40 9.47 -1.46 -20.16
N LEU A 41 9.07 -0.20 -20.05
CA LEU A 41 9.98 0.94 -20.14
C LEU A 41 9.99 1.71 -18.83
N ASN A 42 11.17 1.86 -18.24
CA ASN A 42 11.38 2.65 -17.04
C ASN A 42 12.39 3.77 -17.33
N LEU A 43 11.89 4.99 -17.27
CA LEU A 43 12.61 6.25 -17.43
C LEU A 43 12.61 7.06 -16.12
N SER A 44 12.41 6.42 -14.97
CA SER A 44 12.37 7.10 -13.68
C SER A 44 13.76 7.64 -13.28
N GLY A 45 13.80 8.73 -12.51
CA GLY A 45 15.05 9.34 -12.05
C GLY A 45 15.82 10.07 -13.16
N ASN A 46 15.11 10.80 -14.02
CA ASN A 46 15.68 11.62 -15.08
C ASN A 46 15.16 13.06 -14.99
N ALA A 47 15.38 13.87 -16.03
CA ALA A 47 14.93 15.26 -16.12
C ALA A 47 13.97 15.46 -17.30
N LEU A 48 13.18 14.45 -17.65
CA LEU A 48 12.22 14.49 -18.76
C LEU A 48 11.07 15.43 -18.43
N ARG A 49 10.62 16.18 -19.45
CA ARG A 49 9.47 17.10 -19.37
C ARG A 49 8.32 16.67 -20.26
N SER A 50 8.60 15.86 -21.28
CA SER A 50 7.65 15.38 -22.26
C SER A 50 8.05 13.98 -22.77
N LEU A 51 7.09 13.32 -23.40
CA LEU A 51 7.30 12.10 -24.18
C LEU A 51 6.95 12.39 -25.64
N PRO A 52 7.53 11.67 -26.61
CA PRO A 52 7.28 11.92 -28.02
C PRO A 52 5.84 11.54 -28.41
N ASP A 53 5.23 12.31 -29.31
CA ASP A 53 3.83 12.09 -29.76
C ASP A 53 3.62 10.72 -30.43
N ASP A 54 4.68 10.15 -31.01
CA ASP A 54 4.70 8.84 -31.65
C ASP A 54 5.10 7.68 -30.71
N LEU A 55 4.98 7.85 -29.39
CA LEU A 55 5.24 6.78 -28.41
C LEU A 55 4.45 5.49 -28.70
N HIS A 56 3.26 5.62 -29.27
CA HIS A 56 2.40 4.50 -29.66
C HIS A 56 3.04 3.53 -30.67
N ARG A 57 4.15 3.91 -31.31
CA ARG A 57 4.99 3.00 -32.13
C ARG A 57 5.52 1.81 -31.32
N LEU A 58 5.67 1.95 -30.00
CA LEU A 58 6.02 0.85 -29.11
C LEU A 58 4.79 -0.04 -28.88
N THR A 59 4.40 -0.79 -29.91
CA THR A 59 3.12 -1.52 -29.95
C THR A 59 2.97 -2.61 -28.88
N ARG A 60 4.10 -3.06 -28.31
CA ARG A 60 4.15 -4.05 -27.21
C ARG A 60 4.24 -3.42 -25.82
N LEU A 61 4.33 -2.09 -25.70
CA LEU A 61 4.54 -1.43 -24.42
C LEU A 61 3.32 -1.60 -23.51
N ARG A 62 3.52 -2.25 -22.37
CA ARG A 62 2.49 -2.57 -21.36
C ARG A 62 2.67 -1.78 -20.08
N VAL A 63 3.91 -1.43 -19.74
CA VAL A 63 4.27 -0.75 -18.50
C VAL A 63 5.21 0.41 -18.81
N LEU A 64 4.86 1.60 -18.32
CA LEU A 64 5.69 2.79 -18.39
C LEU A 64 5.87 3.43 -17.01
N PHE A 65 7.12 3.60 -16.60
CA PHE A 65 7.48 4.36 -15.40
C PHE A 65 8.31 5.59 -15.78
N CYS A 66 7.88 6.75 -15.30
CA CYS A 66 8.50 8.07 -15.48
C CYS A 66 8.50 8.85 -14.15
N SER A 67 8.66 8.15 -13.03
CA SER A 67 8.70 8.78 -11.70
C SER A 67 9.95 9.65 -11.55
N ASP A 68 9.93 10.62 -10.64
CA ASP A 68 11.11 11.45 -10.34
C ASP A 68 11.66 12.13 -11.61
N ASN A 69 10.79 12.89 -12.28
CA ASN A 69 11.07 13.65 -13.50
C ASN A 69 10.46 15.06 -13.36
N LEU A 70 10.36 15.81 -14.47
CA LEU A 70 9.94 17.21 -14.50
C LEU A 70 8.63 17.42 -15.28
N PHE A 71 7.76 16.41 -15.35
CA PHE A 71 6.47 16.51 -16.04
C PHE A 71 5.51 17.44 -15.28
N THR A 72 4.87 18.36 -16.01
CA THR A 72 3.81 19.26 -15.49
C THR A 72 2.41 18.85 -15.97
N GLU A 73 2.33 17.96 -16.94
CA GLU A 73 1.10 17.35 -17.43
C GLU A 73 1.33 15.85 -17.67
N LEU A 74 0.28 15.04 -17.54
CA LEU A 74 0.36 13.64 -17.97
C LEU A 74 0.33 13.60 -19.51
N PRO A 75 1.35 13.05 -20.20
CA PRO A 75 1.47 13.15 -21.66
C PRO A 75 0.28 12.53 -22.41
N ALA A 76 -0.34 13.29 -23.31
CA ALA A 76 -1.52 12.83 -24.08
C ALA A 76 -1.23 11.66 -25.03
N CYS A 77 0.03 11.47 -25.45
CA CYS A 77 0.45 10.34 -26.29
C CYS A 77 0.23 8.97 -25.62
N LEU A 78 0.14 8.92 -24.29
CA LEU A 78 -0.10 7.68 -23.53
C LEU A 78 -1.43 7.02 -23.89
N GLY A 79 -2.49 7.78 -24.16
CA GLY A 79 -3.78 7.19 -24.50
C GLY A 79 -3.82 6.52 -25.87
N GLN A 80 -2.84 6.78 -26.73
CA GLN A 80 -2.69 6.12 -28.03
C GLN A 80 -2.00 4.76 -27.92
N CYS A 81 -1.36 4.46 -26.79
CA CYS A 81 -0.65 3.20 -26.56
C CYS A 81 -1.66 2.08 -26.20
N ALA A 82 -2.16 1.37 -27.22
CA ALA A 82 -3.27 0.41 -27.07
C ALA A 82 -3.00 -0.75 -26.10
N ALA A 83 -1.74 -1.16 -25.94
CA ALA A 83 -1.33 -2.24 -25.03
C ALA A 83 -0.98 -1.76 -23.62
N LEU A 84 -0.96 -0.43 -23.38
CA LEU A 84 -0.48 0.15 -22.13
C LEU A 84 -1.50 -0.09 -21.01
N THR A 85 -1.06 -0.76 -19.96
CA THR A 85 -1.89 -1.17 -18.81
C THR A 85 -1.44 -0.52 -17.52
N MET A 86 -0.19 -0.10 -17.42
CA MET A 86 0.39 0.45 -16.20
C MET A 86 1.21 1.70 -16.50
N ILE A 87 0.88 2.76 -15.77
CA ILE A 87 1.51 4.07 -15.88
C ILE A 87 1.92 4.52 -14.49
N GLY A 88 3.18 4.91 -14.31
CA GLY A 88 3.62 5.57 -13.08
C GLY A 88 4.42 6.84 -13.33
N PHE A 89 3.96 7.93 -12.73
CA PHE A 89 4.56 9.27 -12.75
C PHE A 89 4.59 9.83 -11.32
N ARG A 90 5.16 9.08 -10.36
CA ARG A 90 5.30 9.55 -8.98
C ARG A 90 6.29 10.73 -8.90
N SER A 91 6.13 11.64 -7.95
CA SER A 91 7.11 12.69 -7.62
C SER A 91 7.53 13.48 -8.85
N ASN A 92 6.52 14.06 -9.51
CA ASN A 92 6.66 14.98 -10.63
C ASN A 92 6.02 16.33 -10.22
N ALA A 93 5.69 17.18 -11.19
CA ALA A 93 4.97 18.42 -10.95
C ALA A 93 3.64 18.45 -11.72
N ILE A 94 3.00 17.30 -11.94
CA ILE A 94 1.81 17.18 -12.78
C ILE A 94 0.66 17.96 -12.16
N GLU A 95 0.13 18.92 -12.91
CA GLU A 95 -1.04 19.72 -12.54
C GLU A 95 -2.28 19.29 -13.33
N THR A 96 -2.09 18.79 -14.56
CA THR A 96 -3.18 18.41 -15.47
C THR A 96 -3.08 16.96 -15.92
N VAL A 97 -4.21 16.25 -15.85
CA VAL A 97 -4.38 14.89 -16.40
C VAL A 97 -5.41 14.97 -17.54
N PRO A 98 -4.99 15.12 -18.80
CA PRO A 98 -5.93 15.19 -19.92
C PRO A 98 -6.58 13.83 -20.16
N ALA A 99 -7.86 13.80 -20.54
CA ALA A 99 -8.58 12.57 -20.89
C ALA A 99 -7.85 11.74 -21.96
N ALA A 100 -7.21 12.42 -22.91
CA ALA A 100 -6.44 11.81 -23.99
C ALA A 100 -5.20 11.02 -23.49
N ALA A 101 -4.71 11.25 -22.27
CA ALA A 101 -3.58 10.50 -21.71
C ALA A 101 -3.97 9.12 -21.14
N LEU A 102 -5.26 8.79 -21.08
CA LEU A 102 -5.74 7.57 -20.43
C LEU A 102 -5.87 6.43 -21.46
N PRO A 103 -4.98 5.41 -21.47
CA PRO A 103 -5.09 4.30 -22.40
C PRO A 103 -6.33 3.44 -22.11
N PRO A 104 -6.90 2.77 -23.12
CA PRO A 104 -8.15 2.01 -22.97
C PRO A 104 -8.01 0.79 -22.04
N LEU A 105 -6.81 0.21 -21.94
CA LEU A 105 -6.53 -0.97 -21.10
C LEU A 105 -5.92 -0.61 -19.73
N LEU A 106 -6.01 0.65 -19.30
CA LEU A 106 -5.44 1.11 -18.03
C LEU A 106 -5.94 0.25 -16.85
N ARG A 107 -4.99 -0.39 -16.15
CA ARG A 107 -5.18 -1.19 -14.93
C ARG A 107 -4.60 -0.49 -13.71
N TRP A 108 -3.44 0.15 -13.85
CA TRP A 108 -2.75 0.78 -12.75
C TRP A 108 -2.24 2.18 -13.15
N LEU A 109 -2.67 3.19 -12.38
CA LEU A 109 -2.24 4.58 -12.52
C LEU A 109 -1.60 5.08 -11.21
N ILE A 110 -0.33 5.44 -11.25
CA ILE A 110 0.40 6.05 -10.13
C ILE A 110 0.68 7.51 -10.47
N LEU A 111 0.08 8.41 -9.70
CA LEU A 111 0.28 9.85 -9.77
C LEU A 111 0.56 10.44 -8.38
N THR A 112 1.06 9.60 -7.46
CA THR A 112 1.47 10.02 -6.11
C THR A 112 2.44 11.21 -6.17
N ASP A 113 2.33 12.14 -5.23
CA ASP A 113 3.24 13.26 -5.03
C ASP A 113 3.35 14.13 -6.30
N ASN A 114 2.23 14.77 -6.63
CA ASN A 114 2.09 15.69 -7.76
C ASN A 114 1.27 16.91 -7.29
N ARG A 115 0.72 17.69 -8.22
CA ARG A 115 -0.02 18.93 -7.95
C ARG A 115 -1.43 18.91 -8.53
N ILE A 116 -1.98 17.72 -8.75
CA ILE A 116 -3.25 17.50 -9.44
C ILE A 116 -4.39 18.02 -8.56
N ALA A 117 -5.19 18.94 -9.09
CA ALA A 117 -6.38 19.47 -8.42
C ALA A 117 -7.66 18.75 -8.85
N GLU A 118 -7.69 18.22 -10.09
CA GLU A 118 -8.86 17.57 -10.67
C GLU A 118 -8.43 16.40 -11.58
N LEU A 119 -9.28 15.37 -11.65
CA LEU A 119 -9.13 14.24 -12.57
C LEU A 119 -10.23 14.30 -13.65
N PRO A 120 -9.94 13.88 -14.90
CA PRO A 120 -10.91 13.86 -15.98
C PRO A 120 -12.03 12.84 -15.71
N THR A 121 -13.23 13.11 -16.22
CA THR A 121 -14.38 12.22 -16.04
C THR A 121 -14.18 10.88 -16.76
N GLU A 122 -13.44 10.89 -17.86
CA GLU A 122 -13.11 9.74 -18.72
C GLU A 122 -12.27 8.67 -18.00
N LEU A 123 -11.72 8.98 -16.81
CA LEU A 123 -11.08 7.97 -15.97
C LEU A 123 -12.06 6.87 -15.54
N GLY A 124 -13.35 7.22 -15.36
CA GLY A 124 -14.41 6.25 -15.08
C GLY A 124 -14.68 5.27 -16.22
N ASP A 125 -14.31 5.64 -17.46
CA ASP A 125 -14.48 4.81 -18.65
C ASP A 125 -13.36 3.76 -18.81
N ARG A 126 -12.54 3.53 -17.78
CA ARG A 126 -11.46 2.53 -17.78
C ARG A 126 -11.92 1.28 -17.02
N PRO A 127 -12.55 0.29 -17.68
CA PRO A 127 -13.20 -0.84 -17.01
C PRO A 127 -12.22 -1.80 -16.34
N ASN A 128 -10.93 -1.70 -16.66
CA ASN A 128 -9.87 -2.54 -16.12
C ASN A 128 -9.12 -1.89 -14.95
N LEU A 129 -9.45 -0.66 -14.55
CA LEU A 129 -8.74 0.03 -13.48
C LEU A 129 -8.87 -0.73 -12.15
N GLN A 130 -7.74 -1.12 -11.58
CA GLN A 130 -7.62 -1.90 -10.34
C GLN A 130 -6.86 -1.15 -9.25
N LYS A 131 -5.87 -0.35 -9.62
CA LYS A 131 -4.99 0.35 -8.68
C LYS A 131 -4.83 1.83 -9.06
N LEU A 132 -5.18 2.73 -8.15
CA LEU A 132 -5.15 4.17 -8.35
C LEU A 132 -4.42 4.87 -7.20
N MET A 133 -3.20 5.32 -7.44
CA MET A 133 -2.37 6.00 -6.43
C MET A 133 -2.37 7.51 -6.70
N LEU A 134 -2.96 8.27 -5.78
CA LEU A 134 -3.17 9.72 -5.88
C LEU A 134 -2.72 10.45 -4.59
N ALA A 135 -2.02 9.77 -3.68
CA ALA A 135 -1.57 10.37 -2.43
C ALA A 135 -0.66 11.59 -2.69
N GLY A 136 -0.71 12.62 -1.85
CA GLY A 136 0.14 13.82 -2.00
C GLY A 136 -0.22 14.66 -3.23
N ASN A 137 -1.50 14.98 -3.40
CA ASN A 137 -1.99 15.86 -4.47
C ASN A 137 -2.82 17.01 -3.87
N ARG A 138 -3.59 17.72 -4.71
CA ARG A 138 -4.45 18.85 -4.32
C ARG A 138 -5.93 18.55 -4.58
N LEU A 139 -6.30 17.27 -4.65
CA LEU A 139 -7.65 16.84 -4.98
C LEU A 139 -8.62 17.20 -3.85
N GLN A 140 -9.75 17.81 -4.20
CA GLN A 140 -10.86 18.05 -3.26
C GLN A 140 -11.97 17.02 -3.42
N ARG A 141 -12.04 16.37 -4.57
CA ARG A 141 -13.07 15.40 -4.93
C ARG A 141 -12.54 14.44 -6.00
N LEU A 142 -13.17 13.26 -6.08
CA LEU A 142 -13.01 12.32 -7.18
C LEU A 142 -14.16 12.51 -8.20
N PRO A 143 -13.92 12.30 -9.50
CA PRO A 143 -14.99 12.35 -10.51
C PRO A 143 -16.01 11.24 -10.27
N ARG A 144 -17.30 11.58 -10.37
CA ARG A 144 -18.41 10.64 -10.08
C ARG A 144 -18.41 9.41 -10.99
N SER A 145 -17.85 9.52 -12.20
CA SER A 145 -17.71 8.42 -13.16
C SER A 145 -16.87 7.25 -12.64
N LEU A 146 -15.97 7.46 -11.67
CA LEU A 146 -15.21 6.37 -11.02
C LEU A 146 -16.10 5.34 -10.31
N SER A 147 -17.38 5.67 -10.04
CA SER A 147 -18.38 4.69 -9.61
C SER A 147 -18.55 3.50 -10.58
N GLN A 148 -18.17 3.65 -11.85
CA GLN A 148 -18.21 2.60 -12.87
C GLN A 148 -17.01 1.64 -12.82
N CYS A 149 -15.93 2.00 -12.11
CA CYS A 149 -14.72 1.20 -11.98
C CYS A 149 -14.91 0.07 -10.97
N HIS A 150 -15.80 -0.88 -11.26
CA HIS A 150 -16.13 -2.00 -10.35
C HIS A 150 -14.96 -2.94 -10.06
N ARG A 151 -13.86 -2.87 -10.82
CA ARG A 151 -12.62 -3.61 -10.59
C ARG A 151 -11.60 -2.86 -9.73
N LEU A 152 -11.87 -1.62 -9.32
CA LEU A 152 -10.97 -0.83 -8.49
C LEU A 152 -10.87 -1.49 -7.11
N GLU A 153 -9.68 -1.96 -6.76
CA GLU A 153 -9.42 -2.66 -5.50
C GLU A 153 -8.59 -1.83 -4.53
N LEU A 154 -7.69 -1.02 -5.05
CA LEU A 154 -6.78 -0.18 -4.27
C LEU A 154 -6.86 1.27 -4.73
N ILE A 155 -7.15 2.17 -3.80
CA ILE A 155 -7.07 3.61 -4.02
C ILE A 155 -6.38 4.32 -2.85
N ARG A 156 -5.33 5.10 -3.15
CA ARG A 156 -4.66 5.94 -2.16
C ARG A 156 -4.90 7.41 -2.48
N ILE A 157 -5.60 8.11 -1.61
CA ILE A 157 -5.94 9.54 -1.70
C ILE A 157 -5.44 10.32 -0.48
N ALA A 158 -4.53 9.75 0.31
CA ALA A 158 -3.92 10.40 1.46
C ALA A 158 -3.26 11.75 1.07
N ALA A 159 -3.14 12.67 2.03
CA ALA A 159 -2.54 13.99 1.86
C ALA A 159 -3.08 14.75 0.64
N ASN A 160 -4.39 15.01 0.66
CA ASN A 160 -5.12 15.79 -0.34
C ASN A 160 -5.99 16.84 0.40
N GLN A 161 -7.09 17.30 -0.21
CA GLN A 161 -7.99 18.32 0.32
C GLN A 161 -9.44 17.83 0.43
N PHE A 162 -9.65 16.52 0.56
CA PHE A 162 -10.97 15.92 0.68
C PHE A 162 -11.63 16.33 2.01
N LYS A 163 -12.87 16.82 1.94
CA LYS A 163 -13.71 17.14 3.12
C LYS A 163 -14.73 16.06 3.44
N GLU A 164 -14.97 15.16 2.50
CA GLU A 164 -15.86 14.02 2.61
C GLU A 164 -15.40 12.94 1.62
N LEU A 165 -15.69 11.68 1.93
CA LEU A 165 -15.58 10.59 0.96
C LEU A 165 -16.89 10.47 0.18
N PRO A 166 -16.85 10.31 -1.16
CA PRO A 166 -18.09 10.17 -1.90
C PRO A 166 -18.74 8.81 -1.63
N GLU A 167 -20.07 8.79 -1.43
CA GLU A 167 -20.82 7.56 -1.09
C GLU A 167 -20.56 6.39 -2.05
N TRP A 168 -20.38 6.67 -3.35
CA TRP A 168 -20.12 5.63 -4.34
C TRP A 168 -18.79 4.91 -4.11
N LEU A 169 -17.79 5.57 -3.52
CA LEU A 169 -16.49 4.97 -3.21
C LEU A 169 -16.67 3.89 -2.13
N LEU A 170 -17.47 4.21 -1.12
CA LEU A 170 -17.81 3.31 -0.02
C LEU A 170 -18.75 2.16 -0.44
N ALA A 171 -19.28 2.21 -1.66
CA ALA A 171 -20.14 1.20 -2.23
C ALA A 171 -19.45 0.37 -3.34
N LEU A 172 -18.18 0.64 -3.66
CA LEU A 172 -17.49 -0.09 -4.73
C LEU A 172 -17.30 -1.57 -4.35
N PRO A 173 -17.71 -2.50 -5.22
CA PRO A 173 -17.79 -3.92 -4.86
C PRO A 173 -16.43 -4.59 -4.68
N SER A 174 -15.40 -4.11 -5.38
CA SER A 174 -14.05 -4.69 -5.30
C SER A 174 -13.09 -3.89 -4.42
N LEU A 175 -13.50 -2.73 -3.90
CA LEU A 175 -12.62 -1.88 -3.10
C LEU A 175 -12.23 -2.60 -1.80
N THR A 176 -10.93 -2.62 -1.52
CA THR A 176 -10.30 -3.43 -0.48
C THR A 176 -9.30 -2.63 0.33
N TRP A 177 -8.48 -1.83 -0.36
CA TRP A 177 -7.42 -1.04 0.26
C TRP A 177 -7.65 0.43 -0.05
N LEU A 178 -7.99 1.20 0.98
CA LEU A 178 -8.28 2.61 0.92
C LEU A 178 -7.40 3.32 1.95
N ALA A 179 -6.61 4.30 1.51
CA ALA A 179 -5.96 5.24 2.42
C ALA A 179 -6.37 6.66 2.07
N TYR A 180 -6.77 7.43 3.08
CA TYR A 180 -7.19 8.83 2.94
C TYR A 180 -6.65 9.72 4.06
N ALA A 181 -5.70 9.25 4.86
CA ALA A 181 -5.09 10.03 5.93
C ALA A 181 -4.49 11.37 5.46
N GLY A 182 -4.43 12.37 6.32
CA GLY A 182 -3.93 13.71 6.00
C GLY A 182 -4.88 14.51 5.10
N ASN A 183 -6.17 14.20 5.12
CA ASN A 183 -7.22 15.01 4.49
C ASN A 183 -8.04 15.75 5.55
N PRO A 184 -8.64 16.91 5.24
CA PRO A 184 -9.53 17.63 6.16
C PRO A 184 -10.71 16.82 6.72
N LEU A 185 -11.12 15.74 6.05
CA LEU A 185 -12.19 14.84 6.51
C LEU A 185 -11.76 13.90 7.65
N GLU A 186 -10.45 13.65 7.78
CA GLU A 186 -9.93 12.69 8.74
C GLU A 186 -10.13 13.22 10.16
N THR A 187 -10.58 12.34 11.06
CA THR A 187 -10.65 12.67 12.48
C THR A 187 -9.24 12.73 13.06
N GLU A 188 -8.99 13.65 13.99
CA GLU A 188 -7.68 13.72 14.65
C GLU A 188 -7.37 12.41 15.39
N ALA A 189 -6.08 12.05 15.41
CA ALA A 189 -5.58 10.95 16.22
C ALA A 189 -5.90 11.18 17.71
N ASP A 190 -5.97 10.11 18.50
CA ASP A 190 -6.25 10.21 19.93
C ASP A 190 -5.13 10.99 20.65
N ALA A 191 -5.42 12.25 20.98
CA ALA A 191 -4.48 13.14 21.66
C ALA A 191 -4.06 12.59 23.03
N ALA A 192 -4.95 11.91 23.75
CA ALA A 192 -4.61 11.32 25.04
C ALA A 192 -3.62 10.16 24.88
N ALA A 193 -3.76 9.35 23.83
CA ALA A 193 -2.80 8.29 23.51
C ALA A 193 -1.42 8.87 23.14
N LEU A 194 -1.38 9.92 22.31
CA LEU A 194 -0.15 10.60 21.92
C LEU A 194 0.57 11.25 23.11
N GLU A 195 -0.16 11.83 24.06
CA GLU A 195 0.38 12.44 25.27
C GLU A 195 0.86 11.39 26.29
N ALA A 196 0.13 10.28 26.44
CA ALA A 196 0.48 9.20 27.36
C ALA A 196 1.66 8.34 26.87
N THR A 197 2.05 8.46 25.59
CA THR A 197 3.14 7.69 25.02
C THR A 197 4.48 8.04 25.68
N PRO A 198 5.24 7.04 26.18
CA PRO A 198 6.54 7.28 26.78
C PRO A 198 7.48 8.05 25.85
N GLN A 199 8.16 9.07 26.39
CA GLN A 199 9.20 9.81 25.69
C GLN A 199 10.55 9.17 25.99
N ILE A 200 11.26 8.77 24.95
CA ILE A 200 12.55 8.10 25.05
C ILE A 200 13.62 9.05 24.50
N PRO A 201 14.46 9.64 25.37
CA PRO A 201 15.55 10.51 24.94
C PRO A 201 16.52 9.78 24.02
N TRP A 202 16.92 10.43 22.93
CA TRP A 202 17.84 9.87 21.95
C TRP A 202 19.15 9.38 22.56
N GLU A 203 19.68 10.07 23.58
CA GLU A 203 20.91 9.70 24.28
C GLU A 203 20.86 8.32 24.97
N GLN A 204 19.66 7.79 25.23
CA GLN A 204 19.47 6.46 25.81
C GLN A 204 19.53 5.34 24.77
N LEU A 205 19.52 5.68 23.49
CA LEU A 205 19.48 4.73 22.37
C LEU A 205 20.85 4.63 21.71
N HIS A 206 21.36 3.40 21.64
CA HIS A 206 22.58 3.09 20.91
C HIS A 206 22.21 2.27 19.68
N LEU A 207 22.19 2.92 18.51
CA LEU A 207 21.89 2.25 17.25
C LEU A 207 22.97 1.22 16.92
N GLU A 208 22.51 0.07 16.46
CA GLU A 208 23.33 -1.04 15.98
C GLU A 208 23.11 -1.22 14.47
N GLN A 209 22.96 -2.46 14.00
CA GLN A 209 22.74 -2.78 12.60
C GLN A 209 21.35 -2.34 12.09
N GLN A 210 21.28 -1.97 10.83
CA GLN A 210 20.02 -1.77 10.11
C GLN A 210 19.31 -3.13 9.92
N LEU A 211 18.04 -3.19 10.27
CA LEU A 211 17.17 -4.36 10.10
C LEU A 211 16.38 -4.30 8.80
N GLY A 212 16.04 -3.09 8.35
CA GLY A 212 15.29 -2.89 7.11
C GLY A 212 15.13 -1.42 6.77
N GLU A 213 14.76 -1.15 5.53
CA GLU A 213 14.44 0.19 5.04
C GLU A 213 13.23 0.12 4.12
N GLY A 214 12.26 0.98 4.38
CA GLY A 214 11.05 1.13 3.58
C GLY A 214 10.90 2.55 3.04
N ALA A 215 9.74 2.80 2.42
CA ALA A 215 9.39 4.12 1.91
C ALA A 215 9.27 5.16 3.03
N SER A 216 8.75 4.77 4.20
CA SER A 216 8.50 5.70 5.30
C SER A 216 9.66 5.89 6.27
N GLY A 217 10.68 5.03 6.25
CA GLY A 217 11.73 5.08 7.27
C GLY A 217 12.76 3.96 7.20
N VAL A 218 13.75 4.06 8.09
CA VAL A 218 14.79 3.05 8.30
C VAL A 218 14.61 2.45 9.69
N ILE A 219 14.66 1.12 9.77
CA ILE A 219 14.53 0.37 11.03
C ILE A 219 15.91 -0.15 11.41
N HIS A 220 16.34 0.15 12.63
CA HIS A 220 17.59 -0.30 13.21
C HIS A 220 17.31 -1.16 14.42
N ARG A 221 18.19 -2.13 14.67
CA ARG A 221 18.33 -2.70 16.00
C ARG A 221 19.03 -1.68 16.88
N ALA A 222 18.66 -1.60 18.16
CA ALA A 222 19.33 -0.72 19.10
C ALA A 222 19.33 -1.31 20.50
N THR A 223 20.31 -0.88 21.30
CA THR A 223 20.30 -1.07 22.74
C THR A 223 19.66 0.15 23.40
N TRP A 224 18.63 -0.06 24.22
CA TRP A 224 18.00 0.96 25.05
C TRP A 224 18.50 0.86 26.49
N ALA A 225 19.26 1.88 26.93
CA ALA A 225 19.82 1.99 28.26
C ALA A 225 18.92 2.86 29.16
N GLN A 226 18.07 2.21 29.94
CA GLN A 226 17.20 2.88 30.90
C GLN A 226 17.91 3.13 32.24
N THR A 227 17.68 4.30 32.85
CA THR A 227 18.25 4.63 34.16
C THR A 227 17.78 3.66 35.24
N GLY A 228 18.69 2.88 35.80
CA GLY A 228 18.40 1.95 36.89
C GLY A 228 17.80 0.60 36.46
N GLN A 229 17.76 0.30 35.16
CA GLN A 229 17.34 -1.00 34.62
C GLN A 229 18.42 -1.61 33.71
N PRO A 230 18.44 -2.95 33.53
CA PRO A 230 19.30 -3.56 32.54
C PRO A 230 18.96 -3.06 31.14
N ALA A 231 19.99 -2.90 30.31
CA ALA A 231 19.79 -2.50 28.93
C ALA A 231 18.98 -3.56 28.17
N THR A 232 18.05 -3.12 27.35
CA THR A 232 17.16 -3.99 26.56
C THR A 232 17.42 -3.81 25.07
N GLN A 233 17.12 -4.85 24.30
CA GLN A 233 17.22 -4.83 22.85
C GLN A 233 15.88 -4.42 22.25
N VAL A 234 15.90 -3.42 21.38
CA VAL A 234 14.71 -2.81 20.77
C VAL A 234 14.90 -2.61 19.27
N ALA A 235 13.81 -2.38 18.57
CA ALA A 235 13.81 -1.88 17.21
C ALA A 235 13.54 -0.37 17.22
N VAL A 236 14.34 0.41 16.49
CA VAL A 236 14.19 1.86 16.34
C VAL A 236 13.82 2.15 14.90
N LYS A 237 12.61 2.66 14.67
CA LYS A 237 12.17 3.14 13.35
C LYS A 237 12.34 4.66 13.30
N LEU A 238 13.22 5.11 12.43
CA LEU A 238 13.40 6.53 12.11
C LEU A 238 12.65 6.87 10.83
N TYR A 239 11.73 7.83 10.90
CA TYR A 239 10.90 8.20 9.76
C TYR A 239 11.60 9.17 8.83
N LYS A 240 11.45 8.96 7.52
CA LYS A 240 11.88 9.91 6.49
C LYS A 240 10.91 11.11 6.48
N GLY A 241 11.38 12.30 6.10
CA GLY A 241 10.55 13.51 6.05
C GLY A 241 9.66 13.63 4.81
N GLU A 242 9.77 12.71 3.86
CA GLU A 242 9.13 12.78 2.54
C GLU A 242 7.78 12.05 2.48
N MET A 243 6.93 12.44 1.52
CA MET A 243 5.66 11.79 1.23
C MET A 243 5.87 10.38 0.65
N THR A 244 5.17 9.37 1.19
CA THR A 244 5.20 8.01 0.66
C THR A 244 4.05 7.75 -0.32
N SER A 245 4.01 6.57 -0.93
CA SER A 245 2.86 6.08 -1.70
C SER A 245 1.56 6.01 -0.89
N ASP A 246 1.69 5.90 0.43
CA ASP A 246 0.65 5.47 1.34
C ASP A 246 0.17 6.64 2.22
N GLY A 247 1.04 7.61 2.51
CA GLY A 247 0.72 8.81 3.26
C GLY A 247 1.96 9.51 3.82
N SER A 248 1.74 10.34 4.85
CA SER A 248 2.83 10.99 5.58
C SER A 248 3.38 10.08 6.68
N PRO A 249 4.71 9.94 6.84
CA PRO A 249 5.32 9.15 7.91
C PRO A 249 4.90 9.54 9.34
N LEU A 250 4.52 10.80 9.58
CA LEU A 250 3.96 11.23 10.87
C LEU A 250 2.58 10.63 11.17
N HIS A 251 1.74 10.46 10.13
CA HIS A 251 0.42 9.82 10.32
C HIS A 251 0.59 8.34 10.65
N GLU A 252 1.53 7.66 10.00
CA GLU A 252 1.90 6.28 10.34
C GLU A 252 2.31 6.15 11.81
N MET A 253 3.19 7.05 12.28
CA MET A 253 3.63 7.08 13.67
C MET A 253 2.45 7.24 14.63
N ASN A 254 1.55 8.19 14.34
CA ASN A 254 0.38 8.44 15.17
C ASN A 254 -0.57 7.24 15.18
N ALA A 255 -0.80 6.59 14.04
CA ALA A 255 -1.62 5.41 13.94
C ALA A 255 -1.03 4.23 14.74
N CYS A 256 0.29 4.03 14.69
CA CYS A 256 0.96 3.00 15.50
C CYS A 256 0.76 3.24 17.01
N ILE A 257 0.83 4.51 17.45
CA ILE A 257 0.62 4.89 18.85
C ILE A 257 -0.85 4.69 19.26
N THR A 258 -1.79 5.23 18.48
CA THR A 258 -3.23 5.17 18.80
C THR A 258 -3.77 3.74 18.72
N ALA A 259 -3.18 2.88 17.89
CA ALA A 259 -3.50 1.45 17.87
C ALA A 259 -3.26 0.78 19.22
N GLY A 260 -2.38 1.31 20.07
CA GLY A 260 -2.18 0.81 21.43
C GLY A 260 -1.66 -0.63 21.50
N LEU A 261 -1.95 -1.31 22.60
CA LEU A 261 -1.45 -2.67 22.86
C LEU A 261 -2.43 -3.73 22.36
N HIS A 262 -1.93 -4.65 21.54
CA HIS A 262 -2.66 -5.85 21.13
C HIS A 262 -1.67 -7.02 20.93
N PRO A 263 -2.02 -8.27 21.26
CA PRO A 263 -1.11 -9.41 21.10
C PRO A 263 -0.58 -9.63 19.68
N ASN A 264 -1.37 -9.26 18.67
CA ASN A 264 -1.01 -9.36 17.25
C ASN A 264 -0.53 -8.03 16.63
N LEU A 265 -0.08 -7.07 17.45
CA LEU A 265 0.57 -5.84 16.98
C LEU A 265 2.02 -5.78 17.44
N ILE A 266 2.86 -5.13 16.63
CA ILE A 266 4.21 -4.78 17.06
C ILE A 266 4.11 -3.72 18.16
N ARG A 267 4.47 -4.08 19.39
CA ARG A 267 4.39 -3.17 20.53
C ARG A 267 5.28 -1.95 20.32
N VAL A 268 4.69 -0.77 20.52
CA VAL A 268 5.40 0.51 20.61
C VAL A 268 5.81 0.73 22.07
N GLU A 269 7.12 0.87 22.31
CA GLU A 269 7.69 1.13 23.64
C GLU A 269 7.69 2.62 23.97
N GLY A 270 7.79 3.49 22.95
CA GLY A 270 7.71 4.93 23.11
C GLY A 270 8.12 5.71 21.87
N ARG A 271 8.01 7.03 21.94
CA ARG A 271 8.45 7.96 20.90
C ARG A 271 9.82 8.54 21.22
N ILE A 272 10.62 8.73 20.18
CA ILE A 272 11.96 9.33 20.33
C ILE A 272 11.83 10.84 20.50
N VAL A 273 12.59 11.40 21.44
CA VAL A 273 12.75 12.84 21.64
C VAL A 273 14.22 13.24 21.59
N ASP A 274 14.48 14.52 21.32
CA ASP A 274 15.83 15.11 21.29
C ASP A 274 16.78 14.48 20.25
N HIS A 275 16.24 13.98 19.14
CA HIS A 275 17.07 13.53 18.02
C HIS A 275 17.90 14.72 17.46
N PRO A 276 19.21 14.58 17.23
CA PRO A 276 20.09 15.68 16.80
C PRO A 276 19.62 16.39 15.53
N GLU A 277 19.02 15.63 14.61
CA GLU A 277 18.49 16.12 13.32
C GLU A 277 16.98 16.41 13.36
N GLN A 278 16.35 16.42 14.54
CA GLN A 278 14.89 16.61 14.72
C GLN A 278 14.04 15.59 13.94
N GLN A 279 14.59 14.39 13.74
CA GLN A 279 13.92 13.31 13.03
C GLN A 279 12.90 12.63 13.96
N ALA A 280 11.68 12.40 13.45
CA ALA A 280 10.68 11.64 14.17
C ALA A 280 11.03 10.15 14.18
N GLY A 281 10.73 9.45 15.28
CA GLY A 281 10.96 8.01 15.37
C GLY A 281 10.24 7.33 16.52
N LEU A 282 10.08 6.02 16.39
CA LEU A 282 9.51 5.13 17.40
C LEU A 282 10.55 4.12 17.88
N VAL A 283 10.47 3.82 19.17
CA VAL A 283 11.06 2.62 19.75
C VAL A 283 9.97 1.56 19.85
N MET A 284 10.26 0.39 19.33
CA MET A 284 9.34 -0.73 19.18
C MET A 284 9.99 -1.99 19.74
N GLN A 285 9.18 -2.99 20.07
CA GLN A 285 9.71 -4.30 20.45
C GLN A 285 10.59 -4.85 19.34
N LEU A 286 11.74 -5.43 19.71
CA LEU A 286 12.54 -6.20 18.76
C LEU A 286 11.80 -7.51 18.47
N ILE A 287 11.55 -7.77 17.19
CA ILE A 287 10.80 -8.95 16.75
C ILE A 287 11.72 -10.16 16.76
N ASP A 288 11.22 -11.29 17.24
CA ASP A 288 11.97 -12.54 17.26
C ASP A 288 12.36 -12.99 15.84
N PRO A 289 13.60 -13.44 15.60
CA PRO A 289 14.06 -13.85 14.26
C PRO A 289 13.29 -15.01 13.62
N SER A 290 12.47 -15.74 14.38
CA SER A 290 11.57 -16.77 13.84
C SER A 290 10.43 -16.19 12.98
N TYR A 291 10.13 -14.89 13.13
CA TYR A 291 9.11 -14.22 12.34
C TYR A 291 9.62 -13.87 10.95
N ARG A 292 8.75 -14.06 9.96
CA ARG A 292 8.99 -13.72 8.55
C ARG A 292 7.73 -13.16 7.91
N ASN A 293 7.86 -12.40 6.83
CA ASN A 293 6.69 -11.93 6.07
C ASN A 293 5.86 -13.12 5.58
N LEU A 294 4.54 -13.01 5.67
CA LEU A 294 3.62 -14.06 5.22
C LEU A 294 3.61 -14.18 3.69
N ALA A 295 3.82 -13.07 2.99
CA ALA A 295 3.92 -13.04 1.54
C ALA A 295 4.93 -11.97 1.06
N ALA A 296 5.27 -12.02 -0.23
CA ALA A 296 6.00 -10.96 -0.91
C ALA A 296 5.01 -9.95 -1.53
N LEU A 297 5.54 -8.75 -1.84
CA LEU A 297 4.79 -7.66 -2.46
C LEU A 297 4.09 -8.08 -3.76
N PRO A 298 2.98 -7.40 -4.14
CA PRO A 298 2.34 -7.62 -5.43
C PRO A 298 3.30 -7.40 -6.60
N SER A 299 3.14 -8.20 -7.65
CA SER A 299 3.92 -8.11 -8.88
C SER A 299 3.20 -7.29 -9.95
N LEU A 300 3.88 -6.98 -11.05
CA LEU A 300 3.27 -6.37 -12.23
C LEU A 300 2.11 -7.22 -12.80
N ALA A 301 2.18 -8.55 -12.62
CA ALA A 301 1.16 -9.48 -13.10
C ALA A 301 -0.06 -9.51 -12.17
N SER A 302 0.18 -9.67 -10.86
CA SER A 302 -0.88 -9.79 -9.86
C SER A 302 -1.56 -8.46 -9.53
N CYS A 303 -0.89 -7.33 -9.77
CA CYS A 303 -1.33 -5.95 -9.56
C CYS A 303 -1.60 -5.56 -8.09
N THR A 304 -2.50 -6.29 -7.44
CA THR A 304 -3.02 -6.04 -6.08
C THR A 304 -3.12 -7.32 -5.25
N ARG A 305 -2.55 -8.43 -5.71
CA ARG A 305 -2.44 -9.67 -4.90
C ARG A 305 -0.99 -9.92 -4.54
N ASP A 306 -0.76 -10.29 -3.30
CA ASP A 306 0.56 -10.67 -2.82
C ASP A 306 1.05 -11.94 -3.50
N VAL A 307 2.36 -12.12 -3.49
CA VAL A 307 3.02 -13.25 -4.12
C VAL A 307 3.58 -14.16 -3.05
N TYR A 308 3.16 -15.42 -3.07
CA TYR A 308 3.70 -16.45 -2.20
C TYR A 308 4.64 -17.34 -3.00
N THR A 309 5.58 -18.01 -2.32
CA THR A 309 6.39 -19.03 -2.99
C THR A 309 5.54 -20.27 -3.27
N ASP A 310 5.82 -20.98 -4.35
CA ASP A 310 5.02 -22.13 -4.79
C ASP A 310 4.94 -23.26 -3.75
N ASP A 311 5.94 -23.33 -2.86
CA ASP A 311 6.09 -24.30 -1.78
C ASP A 311 5.50 -23.83 -0.44
N THR A 312 4.98 -22.60 -0.34
CA THR A 312 4.37 -22.11 0.92
C THR A 312 3.13 -22.95 1.27
N ARG A 313 3.19 -23.70 2.37
CA ARG A 313 2.07 -24.51 2.88
C ARG A 313 1.90 -24.36 4.38
N PHE A 314 0.67 -24.59 4.85
CA PHE A 314 0.29 -24.49 6.25
C PHE A 314 -0.52 -25.70 6.69
N SER A 315 -0.35 -26.10 7.94
CA SER A 315 -1.41 -26.86 8.61
C SER A 315 -2.61 -25.97 8.88
N ALA A 316 -3.80 -26.56 8.96
CA ALA A 316 -5.02 -25.82 9.28
C ALA A 316 -4.89 -25.01 10.58
N GLY A 317 -4.33 -25.61 11.64
CA GLY A 317 -4.15 -24.91 12.93
C GLY A 317 -3.29 -23.66 12.82
N VAL A 318 -2.22 -23.69 12.02
CA VAL A 318 -1.36 -22.53 11.77
C VAL A 318 -2.11 -21.45 10.98
N ALA A 319 -2.74 -21.82 9.87
CA ALA A 319 -3.49 -20.88 9.04
C ALA A 319 -4.64 -20.22 9.82
N MET A 320 -5.34 -20.99 10.67
CA MET A 320 -6.43 -20.48 11.50
C MET A 320 -5.94 -19.56 12.63
N ARG A 321 -4.78 -19.83 13.23
CA ARG A 321 -4.17 -18.91 14.19
C ARG A 321 -3.81 -17.56 13.56
N ILE A 322 -3.25 -17.58 12.34
CA ILE A 322 -2.97 -16.36 11.57
C ILE A 322 -4.28 -15.62 11.25
N ALA A 323 -5.27 -16.30 10.67
CA ALA A 323 -6.55 -15.70 10.32
C ALA A 323 -7.26 -15.08 11.55
N HIS A 324 -7.28 -15.81 12.68
CA HIS A 324 -7.85 -15.30 13.93
C HIS A 324 -7.07 -14.09 14.46
N GLY A 325 -5.73 -14.13 14.46
CA GLY A 325 -4.89 -13.02 14.91
C GLY A 325 -5.11 -11.76 14.09
N VAL A 326 -5.19 -11.89 12.76
CA VAL A 326 -5.47 -10.79 11.83
C VAL A 326 -6.88 -10.22 12.02
N ALA A 327 -7.90 -11.08 12.15
CA ALA A 327 -9.27 -10.62 12.43
C ALA A 327 -9.37 -9.93 13.80
N SER A 328 -8.62 -10.40 14.79
CA SER A 328 -8.59 -9.83 16.15
C SER A 328 -8.02 -8.42 16.15
N VAL A 329 -6.85 -8.25 15.51
CA VAL A 329 -6.22 -6.92 15.41
C VAL A 329 -7.07 -5.95 14.58
N ALA A 330 -7.67 -6.40 13.47
CA ALA A 330 -8.53 -5.52 12.68
C ALA A 330 -9.77 -5.07 13.47
N ARG A 331 -10.39 -5.95 14.27
CA ARG A 331 -11.47 -5.55 15.20
C ARG A 331 -10.97 -4.51 16.21
N HIS A 332 -9.78 -4.73 16.77
CA HIS A 332 -9.17 -3.83 17.74
C HIS A 332 -8.93 -2.44 17.14
N LEU A 333 -8.38 -2.36 15.92
CA LEU A 333 -8.19 -1.10 15.21
C LEU A 333 -9.52 -0.37 14.96
N HIS A 334 -10.56 -1.09 14.53
CA HIS A 334 -11.89 -0.51 14.30
C HIS A 334 -12.50 0.08 15.57
N GLN A 335 -12.26 -0.54 16.73
CA GLN A 335 -12.71 -0.04 18.03
C GLN A 335 -11.99 1.26 18.43
N HIS A 336 -10.78 1.47 17.93
CA HIS A 336 -10.00 2.70 18.13
C HIS A 336 -10.23 3.73 17.00
N GLY A 337 -11.19 3.49 16.09
CA GLY A 337 -11.47 4.39 14.99
C GLY A 337 -10.38 4.40 13.92
N ILE A 338 -9.65 3.30 13.76
CA ILE A 338 -8.57 3.15 12.78
C ILE A 338 -9.00 2.11 11.73
N THR A 339 -8.83 2.45 10.46
CA THR A 339 -8.69 1.47 9.38
C THR A 339 -7.21 1.35 9.03
N HIS A 340 -6.69 0.14 8.84
CA HIS A 340 -5.29 -0.08 8.47
C HIS A 340 -5.03 0.33 7.02
N GLY A 341 -5.99 0.11 6.12
CA GLY A 341 -5.92 0.54 4.71
C GLY A 341 -4.95 -0.26 3.83
N ASP A 342 -4.19 -1.19 4.42
CA ASP A 342 -3.17 -2.02 3.74
C ASP A 342 -3.02 -3.42 4.36
N LEU A 343 -4.15 -4.03 4.73
CA LEU A 343 -4.18 -5.38 5.28
C LEU A 343 -3.80 -6.40 4.20
N TYR A 344 -2.53 -6.78 4.18
CA TYR A 344 -1.87 -7.67 3.20
C TYR A 344 -0.96 -8.68 3.90
N GLY A 345 -0.68 -9.80 3.24
CA GLY A 345 0.27 -10.80 3.71
C GLY A 345 1.70 -10.25 3.83
N HIS A 346 2.13 -9.36 2.95
CA HIS A 346 3.47 -8.75 3.06
C HIS A 346 3.65 -7.82 4.28
N ASN A 347 2.54 -7.37 4.88
CA ASN A 347 2.50 -6.56 6.11
C ASN A 347 2.24 -7.40 7.37
N ILE A 348 2.10 -8.72 7.23
CA ILE A 348 1.90 -9.66 8.32
C ILE A 348 3.17 -10.47 8.51
N LEU A 349 3.75 -10.37 9.70
CA LEU A 349 4.83 -11.24 10.14
C LEU A 349 4.22 -12.47 10.82
N TRP A 350 4.79 -13.65 10.58
CA TRP A 350 4.35 -14.89 11.22
C TRP A 350 5.51 -15.83 11.54
N ASN A 351 5.31 -16.74 12.50
CA ASN A 351 6.26 -17.81 12.86
C ASN A 351 5.66 -19.22 12.60
N GLU A 352 6.43 -20.29 12.77
CA GLU A 352 5.97 -21.67 12.49
C GLU A 352 4.81 -22.13 13.37
N ASP A 353 4.65 -21.52 14.53
CA ASP A 353 3.50 -21.72 15.41
C ASP A 353 2.25 -20.99 14.90
N GLY A 354 2.33 -20.13 13.89
CA GLY A 354 1.18 -19.36 13.40
C GLY A 354 0.81 -18.18 14.29
N ASP A 355 1.68 -17.78 15.22
CA ASP A 355 1.60 -16.46 15.82
C ASP A 355 1.87 -15.43 14.72
N CYS A 356 1.14 -14.32 14.76
CA CYS A 356 1.29 -13.27 13.77
C CYS A 356 1.29 -11.87 14.38
N LEU A 357 2.03 -10.97 13.74
CA LEU A 357 2.10 -9.54 14.06
C LEU A 357 1.77 -8.74 12.81
N LEU A 358 0.79 -7.86 12.90
CA LEU A 358 0.48 -6.89 11.86
C LEU A 358 1.38 -5.64 12.04
N GLY A 359 1.93 -5.16 10.94
CA GLY A 359 2.73 -3.93 10.88
C GLY A 359 2.41 -3.09 9.64
N ASP A 360 3.22 -2.05 9.43
CA ASP A 360 3.09 -1.05 8.36
C ASP A 360 1.77 -0.27 8.36
N PHE A 361 1.71 0.75 9.20
CA PHE A 361 0.56 1.64 9.29
C PHE A 361 0.65 2.81 8.30
N GLY A 362 1.50 2.72 7.26
CA GLY A 362 1.70 3.80 6.28
C GLY A 362 0.41 4.26 5.59
N ALA A 363 -0.56 3.35 5.47
CA ALA A 363 -1.86 3.55 4.84
C ALA A 363 -3.00 3.83 5.83
N ALA A 364 -2.73 3.75 7.13
CA ALA A 364 -3.77 3.78 8.15
C ALA A 364 -4.48 5.13 8.12
N SER A 365 -5.79 5.11 8.30
CA SER A 365 -6.64 6.30 8.31
C SER A 365 -7.58 6.29 9.50
N PHE A 366 -7.75 7.44 10.14
CA PHE A 366 -8.66 7.63 11.25
C PHE A 366 -10.08 7.92 10.77
N HIS A 367 -11.07 7.39 11.49
CA HIS A 367 -12.48 7.68 11.28
C HIS A 367 -13.20 7.82 12.62
N ALA A 368 -14.39 8.41 12.57
CA ALA A 368 -15.24 8.52 13.75
C ALA A 368 -15.55 7.15 14.35
N THR A 369 -15.42 7.03 15.67
CA THR A 369 -15.75 5.82 16.44
C THR A 369 -17.26 5.62 16.61
N CYS A 370 -18.05 6.66 16.33
CA CYS A 370 -19.50 6.54 16.33
C CYS A 370 -19.97 5.60 15.22
N ASP A 371 -20.97 4.80 15.55
CA ASP A 371 -21.56 3.87 14.61
C ASP A 371 -22.41 4.63 13.59
N SER A 372 -21.94 4.68 12.34
CA SER A 372 -22.55 5.39 11.23
C SER A 372 -22.50 4.53 9.96
N PRO A 373 -23.33 4.83 8.93
CA PRO A 373 -23.24 4.12 7.66
C PRO A 373 -21.85 4.18 7.03
N GLU A 374 -21.17 5.33 7.16
CA GLU A 374 -19.81 5.55 6.65
C GLU A 374 -18.78 4.73 7.44
N SER A 375 -18.77 4.78 8.78
CA SER A 375 -17.82 4.02 9.59
C SER A 375 -18.01 2.51 9.40
N ARG A 376 -19.26 2.04 9.29
CA ARG A 376 -19.54 0.65 8.93
C ARG A 376 -18.99 0.30 7.55
N ALA A 377 -19.20 1.13 6.53
CA ALA A 377 -18.73 0.85 5.18
C ALA A 377 -17.19 0.79 5.11
N LEU A 378 -16.49 1.72 5.76
CA LEU A 378 -15.03 1.72 5.88
C LEU A 378 -14.52 0.41 6.51
N GLN A 379 -15.12 -0.02 7.62
CA GLN A 379 -14.79 -1.29 8.25
C GLN A 379 -15.05 -2.49 7.33
N ARG A 380 -16.15 -2.47 6.56
CA ARG A 380 -16.49 -3.54 5.62
C ARG A 380 -15.63 -3.56 4.36
N ILE A 381 -15.00 -2.45 3.99
CA ILE A 381 -13.95 -2.45 2.95
C ILE A 381 -12.77 -3.29 3.42
N GLU A 382 -12.30 -3.08 4.65
CA GLU A 382 -11.18 -3.85 5.21
C GLU A 382 -11.51 -5.33 5.45
N VAL A 383 -12.77 -5.66 5.75
CA VAL A 383 -13.24 -7.06 5.81
C VAL A 383 -13.02 -7.79 4.49
N ARG A 384 -13.14 -7.12 3.34
CA ARG A 384 -12.80 -7.74 2.05
C ARG A 384 -11.31 -8.09 1.98
N ALA A 385 -10.44 -7.25 2.55
CA ALA A 385 -9.01 -7.50 2.58
C ALA A 385 -8.71 -8.77 3.38
N PHE A 386 -9.38 -8.93 4.51
CA PHE A 386 -9.36 -10.18 5.27
C PHE A 386 -9.90 -11.37 4.46
N GLY A 387 -11.01 -11.20 3.73
CA GLY A 387 -11.54 -12.25 2.85
C GLY A 387 -10.56 -12.68 1.74
N VAL A 388 -9.82 -11.74 1.17
CA VAL A 388 -8.74 -12.05 0.21
C VAL A 388 -7.65 -12.87 0.89
N LEU A 389 -7.15 -12.40 2.04
CA LEU A 389 -6.13 -13.12 2.83
C LEU A 389 -6.60 -14.52 3.23
N LEU A 390 -7.86 -14.67 3.68
CA LEU A 390 -8.42 -15.96 4.07
C LEU A 390 -8.44 -16.92 2.88
N GLY A 391 -8.83 -16.46 1.69
CA GLY A 391 -8.76 -17.26 0.47
C GLY A 391 -7.33 -17.71 0.16
N GLU A 392 -6.37 -16.79 0.26
CA GLU A 392 -4.94 -17.10 0.05
C GLU A 392 -4.41 -18.12 1.06
N LEU A 393 -4.83 -18.05 2.33
CA LEU A 393 -4.49 -19.03 3.34
C LEU A 393 -5.12 -20.40 3.03
N LEU A 394 -6.41 -20.44 2.70
CA LEU A 394 -7.15 -21.68 2.40
C LEU A 394 -6.56 -22.48 1.22
N GLU A 395 -6.12 -21.77 0.18
CA GLU A 395 -5.40 -22.36 -0.97
C GLU A 395 -4.10 -23.08 -0.58
N ARG A 396 -3.50 -22.67 0.54
CA ARG A 396 -2.18 -23.12 1.01
C ARG A 396 -2.26 -24.09 2.18
N ILE A 397 -3.46 -24.42 2.66
CA ILE A 397 -3.64 -25.45 3.68
C ILE A 397 -3.50 -26.83 3.03
N ASP A 398 -2.51 -27.61 3.47
CA ASP A 398 -2.22 -28.95 2.95
C ASP A 398 -2.62 -30.10 3.91
N SER A 399 -2.92 -29.76 5.16
CA SER A 399 -3.11 -30.75 6.23
C SER A 399 -4.01 -30.22 7.35
N GLY A 400 -4.72 -31.14 8.01
CA GLY A 400 -5.48 -30.83 9.23
C GLY A 400 -6.82 -30.11 9.03
N LEU A 401 -7.29 -29.92 7.79
CA LEU A 401 -8.60 -29.34 7.48
C LEU A 401 -9.52 -30.40 6.86
N SER A 402 -10.70 -30.60 7.46
CA SER A 402 -11.73 -31.48 6.87
C SER A 402 -12.44 -30.78 5.71
N ASP A 403 -13.04 -31.55 4.80
CA ASP A 403 -13.78 -30.99 3.66
C ASP A 403 -14.94 -30.10 4.12
N VAL A 404 -15.64 -30.50 5.20
CA VAL A 404 -16.72 -29.71 5.80
C VAL A 404 -16.20 -28.39 6.34
N ALA A 405 -15.11 -28.40 7.12
CA ALA A 405 -14.53 -27.17 7.65
C ALA A 405 -13.99 -26.25 6.53
N ARG A 406 -13.47 -26.83 5.45
CA ARG A 406 -13.04 -26.08 4.26
C ARG A 406 -14.23 -25.37 3.60
N GLU A 407 -15.31 -26.10 3.30
CA GLU A 407 -16.52 -25.51 2.70
C GLU A 407 -17.09 -24.39 3.56
N GLU A 408 -17.15 -24.60 4.88
CA GLU A 408 -17.62 -23.57 5.79
C GLU A 408 -16.73 -22.31 5.81
N LEU A 409 -15.41 -22.45 5.67
CA LEU A 409 -14.47 -21.33 5.60
C LEU A 409 -14.52 -20.62 4.24
N GLU A 410 -14.73 -21.37 3.16
CA GLU A 410 -14.97 -20.81 1.83
C GLU A 410 -16.26 -19.97 1.81
N VAL A 411 -17.33 -20.43 2.48
CA VAL A 411 -18.56 -19.62 2.66
C VAL A 411 -18.29 -18.33 3.43
N LEU A 412 -17.49 -18.39 4.51
CA LEU A 412 -17.08 -17.18 5.24
C LEU A 412 -16.26 -16.23 4.36
N GLN A 413 -15.34 -16.78 3.56
CA GLN A 413 -14.52 -16.04 2.61
C GLN A 413 -15.38 -15.31 1.57
N GLU A 414 -16.37 -16.00 0.97
CA GLU A 414 -17.31 -15.42 0.02
C GLU A 414 -18.12 -14.28 0.63
N ARG A 415 -18.59 -14.45 1.88
CA ARG A 415 -19.32 -13.43 2.63
C ARG A 415 -18.46 -12.20 2.92
N CYS A 416 -17.18 -12.38 3.26
CA CYS A 416 -16.22 -11.28 3.44
C CYS A 416 -15.99 -10.52 2.11
N CYS A 417 -16.06 -11.23 0.98
CA CYS A 417 -15.88 -10.68 -0.37
C CYS A 417 -17.19 -10.24 -1.05
N HIS A 418 -18.32 -10.17 -0.32
CA HIS A 418 -19.62 -9.87 -0.90
C HIS A 418 -19.61 -8.52 -1.67
N PRO A 419 -20.22 -8.43 -2.87
CA PRO A 419 -20.17 -7.22 -3.70
C PRO A 419 -20.89 -6.02 -3.08
N GLU A 420 -22.00 -6.24 -2.37
CA GLU A 420 -22.60 -5.17 -1.54
C GLU A 420 -21.81 -5.04 -0.23
N VAL A 421 -21.12 -3.90 -0.07
CA VAL A 421 -20.18 -3.64 1.03
C VAL A 421 -20.83 -3.87 2.40
N LEU A 422 -22.03 -3.35 2.63
CA LEU A 422 -22.71 -3.44 3.93
C LEU A 422 -23.26 -4.85 4.27
N LYS A 423 -23.27 -5.79 3.32
CA LYS A 423 -23.63 -7.20 3.57
C LYS A 423 -22.47 -8.04 4.07
N ARG A 424 -21.23 -7.52 4.00
CA ARG A 424 -20.06 -8.20 4.56
C ARG A 424 -20.19 -8.26 6.10
N PRO A 425 -19.75 -9.35 6.75
CA PRO A 425 -19.78 -9.46 8.21
C PRO A 425 -18.82 -8.46 8.84
N GLY A 426 -19.01 -8.14 10.13
CA GLY A 426 -18.00 -7.39 10.90
C GLY A 426 -16.95 -8.31 11.52
N PHE A 427 -15.78 -7.80 11.88
CA PHE A 427 -14.74 -8.63 12.51
C PHE A 427 -15.19 -9.30 13.83
N GLY A 428 -16.13 -8.70 14.57
CA GLY A 428 -16.72 -9.35 15.75
C GLY A 428 -17.56 -10.60 15.42
N GLU A 429 -18.18 -10.65 14.24
CA GLU A 429 -18.89 -11.83 13.75
C GLU A 429 -17.90 -12.87 13.21
N ILE A 430 -16.95 -12.44 12.39
CA ILE A 430 -15.86 -13.28 11.86
C ILE A 430 -15.15 -14.02 12.98
N LEU A 431 -14.76 -13.33 14.06
CA LEU A 431 -14.04 -13.96 15.18
C LEU A 431 -14.86 -15.06 15.87
N ARG A 432 -16.19 -14.92 15.96
CA ARG A 432 -17.05 -15.99 16.53
C ARG A 432 -17.06 -17.21 15.64
N GLU A 433 -17.19 -17.01 14.33
CA GLU A 433 -17.18 -18.10 13.36
C GLU A 433 -15.81 -18.80 13.26
N LEU A 434 -14.71 -18.08 13.48
CA LEU A 434 -13.37 -18.67 13.53
C LEU A 434 -13.10 -19.43 14.85
N GLN A 435 -13.77 -19.09 15.95
CA GLN A 435 -13.59 -19.76 17.26
C GLN A 435 -14.28 -21.12 17.34
N ASP A 436 -15.37 -21.29 16.58
CA ASP A 436 -16.17 -22.51 16.58
C ASP A 436 -15.56 -23.63 15.69
N ARG A 437 -14.31 -23.47 15.20
CA ARG A 437 -13.74 -24.30 14.13
C ARG A 437 -12.33 -24.81 14.38
#